data_AF-A0A074Y0G4-F1
#
_entry.id   AF-A0A074Y0G4-F1
#
_cell.length_a   1.000
_cell.length_b   1.000
_cell.length_c   1.000
_cell.angle_alpha   90.00
_cell.angle_beta   90.00
_cell.angle_gamma   90.00
#
_symmetry.space_group_name_H-M   'P 1'
#
loop_
_entity.id
_entity.type
_entity.pdbx_description
1 polymer ?
#
loop_
_entity_poly.entity_id
_entity_poly.type
_entity_poly.pdbx_seq_one_letter_code
_entity_poly.pdbx_strand_id
1 'polypeptide(L)'
;MAQERNPKRQRFSLGGPSGDTSFEDYLTGNSRHVSSSSEEDFDQENQDPQLNQEEDENEEEKEGEEEDFSNENLPPRPTHRPSTTSGTATSSSSNPVHNINNSIKTTSSTLAKNTSYHILIRLLMPNTSVPITRLLHLPATLLFEQLNQALAMALDWSGTHLWKFTLQTPPSKPLNIHATPDPRREIANIRDLHASHNLGHVDKRKDLDSKKVRLLDVWGAHQRDAVRKLPMFYTYDPYGDPWFHRVTFLGVAEEGLMASDMGVELFKKGQQVWCFGGSGAPVPKDVDLEDEFREEGDRLEWDVEMVNEELRFIEVEQR
;
A
#
# COMPACT_ATOMS: atom_id res chain seq x y z
N MET A 1 -5.42 27.49 -9.45
CA MET A 1 -4.77 27.86 -10.72
C MET A 1 -3.98 26.64 -11.16
N ALA A 2 -4.41 25.98 -12.23
CA ALA A 2 -3.76 24.78 -12.73
C ALA A 2 -2.40 25.15 -13.33
N GLN A 3 -1.34 24.52 -12.84
CA GLN A 3 0.00 24.68 -13.39
C GLN A 3 0.14 23.64 -14.51
N GLU A 4 0.18 24.09 -15.76
CA GLU A 4 0.45 23.23 -16.91
C GLU A 4 1.80 22.52 -16.70
N ARG A 5 1.77 21.19 -16.63
CA ARG A 5 2.96 20.35 -16.56
C ARG A 5 3.52 20.22 -17.98
N ASN A 6 4.73 20.74 -18.19
CA ASN A 6 5.44 20.63 -19.46
C ASN A 6 5.93 19.18 -19.69
N PRO A 7 5.85 18.65 -20.92
CA PRO A 7 6.28 17.30 -21.24
C PRO A 7 7.81 17.21 -21.21
N LYS A 8 8.37 16.59 -20.17
CA LYS A 8 9.77 16.15 -20.21
C LYS A 8 9.81 14.67 -20.55
N ARG A 9 10.10 14.37 -21.81
CA ARG A 9 10.51 13.02 -22.23
C ARG A 9 11.79 12.65 -21.48
N GLN A 10 11.69 11.85 -20.43
CA GLN A 10 12.83 11.02 -20.02
C GLN A 10 12.79 9.72 -20.81
N ARG A 11 13.64 9.64 -21.84
CA ARG A 11 14.13 8.36 -22.34
C ARG A 11 15.07 7.81 -21.27
N PHE A 12 14.74 6.66 -20.70
CA PHE A 12 15.75 5.81 -20.09
C PHE A 12 16.72 5.35 -21.19
N SER A 13 17.84 6.06 -21.33
CA SER A 13 19.00 5.52 -22.04
C SER A 13 19.76 4.63 -21.06
N LEU A 14 19.34 3.37 -20.94
CA LEU A 14 20.29 2.33 -20.57
C LEU A 14 21.37 2.39 -21.65
N GLY A 15 22.58 2.81 -21.28
CA GLY A 15 23.72 2.89 -22.19
C GLY A 15 24.08 1.52 -22.76
N GLY A 16 23.31 1.07 -23.74
CA GLY A 16 23.68 0.06 -24.70
C GLY A 16 24.24 0.78 -25.94
N PRO A 17 25.24 0.19 -26.61
CA PRO A 17 25.81 0.78 -27.80
C PRO A 17 24.69 1.06 -28.81
N SER A 18 24.72 2.29 -29.35
CA SER A 18 23.91 2.70 -30.50
C SER A 18 24.01 1.63 -31.59
N GLY A 19 22.85 1.32 -32.20
CA GLY A 19 22.68 0.27 -33.19
C GLY A 19 23.80 0.17 -34.22
N ASP A 20 24.05 -1.08 -34.62
CA ASP A 20 25.01 -1.55 -35.63
C ASP A 20 26.42 -1.90 -35.16
N THR A 21 26.54 -2.52 -33.98
CA THR A 21 27.67 -3.43 -33.72
C THR A 21 27.14 -4.77 -33.24
N SER A 22 27.47 -5.84 -33.97
CA SER A 22 27.13 -7.19 -33.54
C SER A 22 28.01 -7.53 -32.32
N PHE A 23 27.50 -8.36 -31.41
CA PHE A 23 28.24 -8.82 -30.22
C PHE A 23 29.61 -9.44 -30.57
N GLU A 24 29.76 -9.98 -31.78
CA GLU A 24 31.00 -10.57 -32.29
C GLU A 24 32.07 -9.53 -32.66
N ASP A 25 31.69 -8.30 -32.99
CA ASP A 25 32.63 -7.22 -33.34
C ASP A 25 33.36 -6.68 -32.09
N TYR A 26 32.73 -6.79 -30.92
CA TYR A 26 33.32 -6.36 -29.64
C TYR A 26 34.49 -7.24 -29.19
N LEU A 27 34.52 -8.50 -29.65
CA LEU A 27 35.53 -9.49 -29.27
C LEU A 27 36.75 -9.49 -30.19
N THR A 28 36.64 -8.93 -31.40
CA THR A 28 37.67 -9.08 -32.44
C THR A 28 38.38 -7.77 -32.79
N GLY A 29 37.94 -6.62 -32.27
CA GLY A 29 38.69 -5.36 -32.30
C GLY A 29 38.88 -4.74 -33.69
N ASN A 30 38.03 -5.05 -34.65
CA ASN A 30 38.09 -4.48 -36.00
C ASN A 30 36.95 -3.46 -36.20
N SER A 31 37.25 -2.16 -36.12
CA SER A 31 36.30 -1.13 -36.57
C SER A 31 36.45 -0.88 -38.08
N ARG A 32 35.35 -0.98 -38.81
CA ARG A 32 35.23 -0.42 -40.17
C ARG A 32 34.22 0.71 -40.14
N HIS A 33 34.66 1.88 -40.63
CA HIS A 33 33.85 3.08 -40.82
C HIS A 33 32.95 2.91 -42.06
N VAL A 34 31.64 3.10 -41.92
CA VAL A 34 30.74 3.38 -43.04
C VAL A 34 29.69 4.43 -42.60
N SER A 35 29.38 5.34 -43.52
CA SER A 35 28.59 6.56 -43.36
C SER A 35 27.30 6.52 -44.22
N SER A 36 26.24 7.22 -43.76
CA SER A 36 25.02 7.69 -44.48
C SER A 36 24.06 6.60 -45.01
N SER A 37 22.74 6.74 -45.21
CA SER A 37 21.80 7.88 -45.41
C SER A 37 20.32 7.37 -45.34
N SER A 38 19.35 8.32 -45.39
CA SER A 38 17.95 8.25 -45.92
C SER A 38 16.91 7.33 -45.22
N GLU A 39 15.84 7.88 -44.62
CA GLU A 39 14.52 8.27 -45.19
C GLU A 39 13.65 7.07 -45.64
N GLU A 40 12.45 6.91 -45.07
CA GLU A 40 11.20 6.61 -45.80
C GLU A 40 9.96 6.58 -44.87
N ASP A 41 8.94 7.32 -45.33
CA ASP A 41 7.60 7.54 -44.79
C ASP A 41 6.71 6.29 -44.88
N PHE A 42 5.76 6.13 -43.94
CA PHE A 42 4.56 5.32 -44.17
C PHE A 42 3.34 5.98 -43.51
N ASP A 43 2.59 6.71 -44.34
CA ASP A 43 1.18 7.06 -44.15
C ASP A 43 0.30 5.82 -44.37
N GLN A 44 -0.72 5.62 -43.54
CA GLN A 44 -1.93 4.92 -43.94
C GLN A 44 -3.15 5.43 -43.18
N GLU A 45 -4.03 6.06 -43.95
CA GLU A 45 -5.29 6.69 -43.59
C GLU A 45 -6.47 5.70 -43.75
N ASN A 46 -7.52 5.92 -42.95
CA ASN A 46 -8.94 5.57 -43.16
C ASN A 46 -9.42 4.10 -42.98
N GLN A 47 -10.36 3.89 -42.03
CA GLN A 47 -11.81 3.85 -42.32
C GLN A 47 -12.65 3.60 -41.05
N ASP A 48 -13.54 4.55 -40.74
CA ASP A 48 -14.77 4.34 -39.94
C ASP A 48 -15.84 3.63 -40.78
N PRO A 49 -16.81 2.97 -40.13
CA PRO A 49 -18.19 3.37 -40.38
C PRO A 49 -19.08 3.43 -39.12
N GLN A 50 -19.88 4.49 -39.06
CA GLN A 50 -21.08 4.63 -38.22
C GLN A 50 -22.22 3.70 -38.70
N LEU A 51 -23.07 3.21 -37.77
CA LEU A 51 -24.53 3.47 -37.66
C LEU A 51 -25.33 2.32 -37.02
N ASN A 52 -26.29 2.73 -36.15
CA ASN A 52 -27.61 2.14 -35.82
C ASN A 52 -27.63 0.89 -34.92
N GLN A 53 -28.60 0.62 -34.03
CA GLN A 53 -29.91 1.16 -33.62
C GLN A 53 -30.34 0.28 -32.39
N GLU A 54 -31.00 0.79 -31.35
CA GLU A 54 -32.40 0.51 -30.90
C GLU A 54 -32.33 0.31 -29.36
N GLU A 55 -32.91 1.18 -28.54
CA GLU A 55 -34.26 1.07 -27.94
C GLU A 55 -34.55 -0.29 -27.28
N ASP A 56 -34.65 -0.32 -25.95
CA ASP A 56 -35.78 -0.96 -25.25
C ASP A 56 -35.82 -0.59 -23.77
N GLU A 57 -36.96 -0.04 -23.38
CA GLU A 57 -37.45 0.18 -22.02
C GLU A 57 -37.85 -1.18 -21.40
N ASN A 58 -37.69 -1.37 -20.08
CA ASN A 58 -38.66 -2.13 -19.28
C ASN A 58 -38.48 -1.92 -17.77
N GLU A 59 -39.52 -1.29 -17.24
CA GLU A 59 -40.21 -1.32 -15.96
C GLU A 59 -39.91 -2.39 -14.89
N GLU A 60 -40.01 -1.89 -13.65
CA GLU A 60 -40.64 -2.49 -12.46
C GLU A 60 -40.09 -3.80 -11.84
N GLU A 61 -39.44 -3.66 -10.67
CA GLU A 61 -39.58 -4.65 -9.58
C GLU A 61 -39.94 -3.92 -8.27
N LYS A 62 -41.20 -4.09 -7.85
CA LYS A 62 -41.59 -4.05 -6.44
C LYS A 62 -41.26 -5.42 -5.84
N GLU A 63 -40.76 -5.43 -4.61
CA GLU A 63 -41.32 -6.24 -3.52
C GLU A 63 -40.60 -5.87 -2.21
N GLY A 64 -41.37 -5.30 -1.29
CA GLY A 64 -40.99 -5.20 0.11
C GLY A 64 -42.00 -6.02 0.89
N GLU A 65 -41.51 -7.01 1.64
CA GLU A 65 -42.25 -7.64 2.73
C GLU A 65 -41.26 -7.96 3.86
N GLU A 66 -41.55 -7.36 5.02
CA GLU A 66 -40.91 -7.60 6.31
C GLU A 66 -41.56 -8.84 6.94
N GLU A 67 -40.77 -9.78 7.46
CA GLU A 67 -41.28 -10.75 8.43
C GLU A 67 -40.41 -10.78 9.70
N ASP A 68 -41.03 -10.27 10.76
CA ASP A 68 -40.68 -10.34 12.16
C ASP A 68 -41.02 -11.74 12.71
N PHE A 69 -40.06 -12.43 13.33
CA PHE A 69 -40.36 -13.58 14.19
C PHE A 69 -39.69 -13.44 15.55
N SER A 70 -40.60 -13.24 16.49
CA SER A 70 -40.48 -13.15 17.93
C SER A 70 -39.72 -14.27 18.67
N ASN A 71 -39.29 -13.85 19.84
CA ASN A 71 -38.59 -14.49 20.96
C ASN A 71 -39.46 -15.51 21.72
N GLU A 72 -38.93 -16.71 22.06
CA GLU A 72 -39.48 -17.59 23.10
C GLU A 72 -38.40 -18.20 24.02
N ASN A 73 -38.84 -18.50 25.24
CA ASN A 73 -38.12 -18.53 26.52
C ASN A 73 -37.71 -19.96 27.02
N LEU A 74 -36.49 -20.03 27.62
CA LEU A 74 -36.10 -20.74 28.89
C LEU A 74 -35.99 -22.30 28.91
N PRO A 75 -35.29 -22.98 29.88
CA PRO A 75 -34.93 -22.59 31.27
C PRO A 75 -33.49 -23.08 31.75
N PRO A 76 -33.16 -23.37 33.04
CA PRO A 76 -32.02 -22.76 33.75
C PRO A 76 -30.82 -23.68 34.10
N ARG A 77 -29.76 -23.01 34.56
CA ARG A 77 -28.42 -23.43 35.04
C ARG A 77 -28.39 -24.59 36.07
N PRO A 78 -27.26 -25.34 36.13
CA PRO A 78 -26.71 -25.81 37.40
C PRO A 78 -25.32 -25.22 37.69
N THR A 79 -25.15 -24.82 38.95
CA THR A 79 -23.94 -24.33 39.60
C THR A 79 -22.97 -25.45 39.94
N HIS A 80 -21.69 -25.35 39.53
CA HIS A 80 -20.58 -26.02 40.23
C HIS A 80 -19.27 -25.23 40.15
N ARG A 81 -18.63 -25.05 41.31
CA ARG A 81 -17.22 -24.69 41.57
C ARG A 81 -16.81 -25.57 42.78
N PRO A 82 -15.52 -25.79 43.12
CA PRO A 82 -14.26 -25.57 42.40
C PRO A 82 -13.38 -26.85 42.34
N SER A 83 -12.36 -26.87 41.49
CA SER A 83 -11.20 -27.73 41.72
C SER A 83 -9.93 -27.07 41.18
N THR A 84 -9.05 -26.74 42.12
CA THR A 84 -7.64 -26.38 41.94
C THR A 84 -6.87 -27.56 41.38
N THR A 85 -6.35 -27.41 40.17
CA THR A 85 -5.16 -28.16 39.72
C THR A 85 -4.27 -27.18 38.98
N SER A 86 -3.11 -26.95 39.58
CA SER A 86 -1.91 -26.36 38.99
C SER A 86 -1.51 -27.17 37.76
N GLY A 87 -2.05 -26.79 36.61
CA GLY A 87 -1.57 -27.21 35.31
C GLY A 87 -0.89 -26.01 34.68
N THR A 88 0.43 -26.09 34.51
CA THR A 88 1.22 -25.19 33.67
C THR A 88 0.71 -25.34 32.24
N ALA A 89 -0.36 -24.62 31.89
CA ALA A 89 -0.88 -24.56 30.55
C ALA A 89 0.05 -23.65 29.75
N THR A 90 0.99 -24.26 29.02
CA THR A 90 1.59 -23.66 27.84
C THR A 90 0.46 -23.33 26.85
N SER A 91 -0.06 -22.09 26.91
CA SER A 91 -1.13 -21.63 26.03
C SER A 91 -0.57 -21.33 24.64
N SER A 92 -0.66 -22.36 23.80
CA SER A 92 -0.63 -22.27 22.34
C SER A 92 -1.74 -21.34 21.82
N SER A 93 -1.38 -20.49 20.85
CA SER A 93 -2.17 -19.42 20.18
C SER A 93 -2.51 -18.19 21.03
N SER A 94 -1.52 -17.30 21.24
CA SER A 94 -1.82 -15.95 21.71
C SER A 94 -2.44 -15.13 20.57
N ASN A 95 -3.61 -14.54 20.84
CA ASN A 95 -4.31 -13.61 19.94
C ASN A 95 -3.32 -12.55 19.37
N PRO A 96 -3.22 -12.36 18.04
CA PRO A 96 -2.30 -11.39 17.45
C PRO A 96 -2.46 -9.97 17.99
N VAL A 97 -3.69 -9.51 18.23
CA VAL A 97 -3.97 -8.19 18.82
C VAL A 97 -3.40 -8.06 20.23
N HIS A 98 -3.46 -9.13 21.01
CA HIS A 98 -2.87 -9.17 22.35
C HIS A 98 -1.34 -9.07 22.28
N ASN A 99 -0.70 -9.75 21.32
CA ASN A 99 0.75 -9.68 21.14
C ASN A 99 1.22 -8.28 20.73
N ILE A 100 0.48 -7.63 19.82
CA ILE A 100 0.78 -6.24 19.42
C ILE A 100 0.63 -5.30 20.63
N ASN A 101 -0.46 -5.40 21.37
CA ASN A 101 -0.68 -4.59 22.58
C ASN A 101 0.38 -4.81 23.66
N ASN A 102 0.86 -6.04 23.83
CA ASN A 102 1.96 -6.32 24.76
C ASN A 102 3.25 -5.65 24.27
N SER A 103 3.60 -5.78 22.98
CA SER A 103 4.80 -5.13 22.43
C SER A 103 4.79 -3.62 22.60
N ILE A 104 3.66 -2.96 22.36
CA ILE A 104 3.51 -1.52 22.56
C ILE A 104 3.90 -1.12 24.00
N LYS A 105 3.58 -1.96 24.99
CA LYS A 105 3.85 -1.70 26.41
C LYS A 105 5.26 -2.08 26.85
N THR A 106 5.82 -3.16 26.30
CA THR A 106 7.05 -3.77 26.82
C THR A 106 8.28 -3.44 26.01
N THR A 107 8.13 -3.05 24.74
CA THR A 107 9.27 -2.88 23.83
C THR A 107 9.69 -1.41 23.78
N SER A 108 10.90 -1.12 24.25
CA SER A 108 11.49 0.22 24.13
C SER A 108 11.94 0.49 22.69
N SER A 109 11.76 1.72 22.20
CA SER A 109 12.26 2.12 20.88
C SER A 109 13.78 2.08 20.77
N THR A 110 14.50 2.08 21.91
CA THR A 110 15.95 1.88 21.94
C THR A 110 16.38 0.55 21.34
N LEU A 111 15.53 -0.48 21.40
CA LEU A 111 15.77 -1.80 20.82
C LEU A 111 15.89 -1.76 19.29
N ALA A 112 15.27 -0.77 18.64
CA ALA A 112 15.14 -0.70 17.19
C ALA A 112 15.65 0.63 16.62
N LYS A 113 16.47 1.37 17.38
CA LYS A 113 16.91 2.74 17.03
C LYS A 113 17.65 2.84 15.69
N ASN A 114 18.32 1.76 15.30
CA ASN A 114 19.07 1.67 14.04
C ASN A 114 18.46 0.63 13.09
N THR A 115 17.25 0.18 13.36
CA THR A 115 16.55 -0.79 12.51
C THR A 115 15.66 -0.04 11.56
N SER A 116 15.83 -0.32 10.27
CA SER A 116 14.93 0.17 9.22
C SER A 116 14.29 -0.99 8.49
N TYR A 117 13.15 -0.73 7.86
CA TYR A 117 12.34 -1.66 7.13
C TYR A 117 12.16 -1.20 5.69
N HIS A 118 12.08 -2.16 4.79
CA HIS A 118 11.62 -1.94 3.43
C HIS A 118 10.20 -2.47 3.27
N ILE A 119 9.33 -1.64 2.68
CA ILE A 119 7.98 -2.05 2.31
C ILE A 119 7.71 -1.76 0.84
N LEU A 120 6.85 -2.57 0.25
CA LEU A 120 6.18 -2.29 -1.01
C LEU A 120 4.72 -1.98 -0.70
N ILE A 121 4.25 -0.81 -1.12
CA ILE A 121 2.82 -0.54 -1.23
C ILE A 121 2.39 -0.66 -2.68
N ARG A 122 1.24 -1.30 -2.91
CA ARG A 122 0.63 -1.47 -4.24
C ARG A 122 -0.84 -1.13 -4.18
N LEU A 123 -1.30 -0.25 -5.07
CA LEU A 123 -2.73 0.00 -5.26
C LEU A 123 -3.40 -1.24 -5.85
N LEU A 124 -4.55 -1.60 -5.29
CA LEU A 124 -5.38 -2.72 -5.72
C LEU A 124 -6.48 -2.21 -6.63
N MET A 125 -6.07 -1.83 -7.84
CA MET A 125 -6.97 -1.48 -8.92
C MET A 125 -6.89 -2.59 -9.99
N PRO A 126 -8.03 -3.15 -10.44
CA PRO A 126 -8.04 -4.06 -11.58
C PRO A 126 -7.77 -3.27 -12.87
N ASN A 127 -7.26 -3.95 -13.89
CA ASN A 127 -7.18 -3.45 -15.27
C ASN A 127 -6.35 -2.17 -15.48
N THR A 128 -5.40 -1.83 -14.59
CA THR A 128 -4.44 -0.76 -14.88
C THR A 128 -3.34 -1.26 -15.82
N SER A 129 -2.99 -0.46 -16.82
CA SER A 129 -1.88 -0.74 -17.75
C SER A 129 -0.53 -0.85 -17.02
N VAL A 130 -0.33 0.02 -16.03
CA VAL A 130 0.86 0.04 -15.16
C VAL A 130 0.42 -0.15 -13.70
N PRO A 131 1.05 -1.07 -12.94
CA PRO A 131 0.80 -1.18 -11.50
C PRO A 131 1.26 0.07 -10.76
N ILE A 132 0.42 0.62 -9.89
CA ILE A 132 0.80 1.76 -9.04
C ILE A 132 1.45 1.24 -7.76
N THR A 133 2.74 1.51 -7.59
CA THR A 133 3.55 0.98 -6.49
C THR A 133 4.56 1.97 -5.95
N ARG A 134 4.89 1.86 -4.65
CA ARG A 134 6.01 2.58 -4.03
C ARG A 134 6.83 1.64 -3.15
N LEU A 135 8.15 1.75 -3.27
CA LEU A 135 9.14 1.07 -2.45
C LEU A 135 9.70 2.07 -1.45
N LEU A 136 9.39 1.86 -0.16
CA LEU A 136 9.72 2.80 0.90
C LEU A 136 10.71 2.19 1.89
N HIS A 137 11.66 3.01 2.30
CA HIS A 137 12.52 2.79 3.46
C HIS A 137 11.99 3.58 4.65
N LEU A 138 11.83 2.90 5.78
CA LEU A 138 11.16 3.43 6.97
C LEU A 138 11.88 2.98 8.24
N PRO A 139 12.07 3.83 9.26
CA PRO A 139 12.59 3.36 10.53
C PRO A 139 11.59 2.43 11.23
N ALA A 140 12.08 1.40 11.90
CA ALA A 140 11.24 0.44 12.63
C ALA A 140 10.43 1.10 13.76
N THR A 141 10.91 2.23 14.29
CA THR A 141 10.25 3.03 15.32
C THR A 141 9.12 3.91 14.80
N LEU A 142 8.94 4.01 13.47
CA LEU A 142 7.90 4.83 12.86
C LEU A 142 6.50 4.41 13.35
N LEU A 143 5.68 5.38 13.72
CA LEU A 143 4.29 5.14 14.09
C LEU A 143 3.41 4.89 12.85
N PHE A 144 2.31 4.16 13.01
CA PHE A 144 1.37 3.95 11.91
C PHE A 144 0.68 5.23 11.43
N GLU A 145 0.53 6.24 12.30
CA GLU A 145 0.10 7.59 11.88
C GLU A 145 1.10 8.23 10.91
N GLN A 146 2.39 8.13 11.23
CA GLN A 146 3.46 8.68 10.40
C GLN A 146 3.63 7.87 9.11
N LEU A 147 3.40 6.54 9.17
CA LEU A 147 3.30 5.72 7.97
C LEU A 147 2.16 6.20 7.07
N ASN A 148 0.96 6.48 7.61
CA ASN A 148 -0.13 7.03 6.80
C ASN A 148 0.27 8.35 6.11
N GLN A 149 0.94 9.27 6.82
CA GLN A 149 1.42 10.51 6.23
C GLN A 149 2.41 10.24 5.08
N ALA A 150 3.37 9.33 5.31
CA ALA A 150 4.34 8.95 4.28
C ALA A 150 3.68 8.30 3.05
N LEU A 151 2.67 7.45 3.26
CA LEU A 151 1.92 6.82 2.17
C LEU A 151 1.09 7.85 1.39
N ALA A 152 0.43 8.77 2.10
CA ALA A 152 -0.32 9.85 1.46
C ALA A 152 0.61 10.70 0.59
N MET A 153 1.76 11.15 1.11
CA MET A 153 2.76 11.90 0.33
C MET A 153 3.31 11.09 -0.85
N ALA A 154 3.65 9.82 -0.64
CA ALA A 154 4.17 8.96 -1.70
C ALA A 154 3.15 8.69 -2.83
N LEU A 155 1.86 8.86 -2.54
CA LEU A 155 0.74 8.72 -3.48
C LEU A 155 0.15 10.08 -3.88
N ASP A 156 0.83 11.20 -3.63
CA ASP A 156 0.34 12.57 -3.94
C ASP A 156 -1.07 12.87 -3.36
N TRP A 157 -1.36 12.29 -2.20
CA TRP A 157 -2.60 12.45 -1.46
C TRP A 157 -2.47 13.46 -0.31
N SER A 158 -3.53 14.23 -0.07
CA SER A 158 -3.54 15.38 0.86
C SER A 158 -3.75 14.98 2.31
N GLY A 159 -4.05 13.70 2.58
CA GLY A 159 -4.37 13.23 3.93
C GLY A 159 -5.69 13.81 4.46
N THR A 160 -6.61 14.21 3.58
CA THR A 160 -7.88 14.86 3.92
C THR A 160 -9.00 13.87 4.28
N HIS A 161 -8.87 12.62 3.84
CA HIS A 161 -9.88 11.58 4.09
C HIS A 161 -9.44 10.70 5.26
N LEU A 162 -10.42 9.96 5.80
CA LEU A 162 -10.15 8.93 6.80
C LEU A 162 -9.33 7.80 6.19
N TRP A 163 -8.69 7.02 7.06
CA TRP A 163 -7.84 5.92 6.64
C TRP A 163 -7.77 4.84 7.71
N LYS A 164 -7.36 3.64 7.31
CA LYS A 164 -7.07 2.54 8.23
C LYS A 164 -6.06 1.56 7.63
N PHE A 165 -5.31 0.89 8.50
CA PHE A 165 -4.60 -0.34 8.15
C PHE A 165 -5.38 -1.54 8.67
N THR A 166 -5.76 -2.46 7.80
CA THR A 166 -6.47 -3.68 8.15
C THR A 166 -5.49 -4.85 8.20
N LEU A 167 -5.37 -5.48 9.37
CA LEU A 167 -4.64 -6.73 9.56
C LEU A 167 -5.60 -7.90 9.38
N GLN A 168 -5.23 -8.87 8.56
CA GLN A 168 -6.07 -10.03 8.28
C GLN A 168 -5.42 -11.35 8.65
N THR A 169 -6.22 -12.38 8.91
CA THR A 169 -5.74 -13.77 8.96
C THR A 169 -5.17 -14.14 7.60
N PRO A 170 -4.06 -14.92 7.52
CA PRO A 170 -3.57 -15.42 6.24
C PRO A 170 -4.66 -16.21 5.51
N PRO A 171 -4.75 -16.10 4.17
CA PRO A 171 -5.77 -16.85 3.43
C PRO A 171 -5.38 -18.34 3.40
N SER A 172 -6.38 -19.22 3.25
CA SER A 172 -6.13 -20.66 3.02
C SER A 172 -5.53 -20.96 1.65
N LYS A 173 -5.70 -20.04 0.68
CA LYS A 173 -5.14 -20.08 -0.67
C LYS A 173 -4.39 -18.77 -0.95
N PRO A 174 -3.34 -18.76 -1.77
CA PRO A 174 -2.67 -17.51 -2.12
C PRO A 174 -3.68 -16.48 -2.65
N LEU A 175 -3.64 -15.26 -2.09
CA LEU A 175 -4.49 -14.15 -2.52
C LEU A 175 -4.14 -13.78 -3.97
N ASN A 176 -5.17 -13.54 -4.79
CA ASN A 176 -5.01 -12.80 -6.03
C ASN A 176 -4.31 -11.46 -5.70
N ILE A 177 -3.35 -11.06 -6.53
CA ILE A 177 -2.59 -9.82 -6.36
C ILE A 177 -3.48 -8.56 -6.37
N HIS A 178 -4.70 -8.65 -6.89
CA HIS A 178 -5.71 -7.58 -6.91
C HIS A 178 -6.82 -7.76 -5.86
N ALA A 179 -6.74 -8.77 -4.99
CA ALA A 179 -7.79 -9.02 -4.01
C ALA A 179 -7.82 -7.91 -2.95
N THR A 180 -8.98 -7.25 -2.83
CA THR A 180 -9.28 -6.27 -1.78
C THR A 180 -9.38 -6.96 -0.40
N PRO A 181 -9.34 -6.19 0.70
CA PRO A 181 -9.42 -6.75 2.04
C PRO A 181 -10.77 -7.46 2.27
N ASP A 182 -10.75 -8.73 2.71
CA ASP A 182 -11.94 -9.48 3.12
C ASP A 182 -12.36 -9.16 4.57
N PRO A 183 -13.54 -8.55 4.82
CA PRO A 183 -14.01 -8.23 6.18
C PRO A 183 -14.11 -9.44 7.11
N ARG A 184 -14.37 -10.64 6.58
CA ARG A 184 -14.49 -11.88 7.36
C ARG A 184 -13.15 -12.35 7.94
N ARG A 185 -12.04 -11.86 7.37
CA ARG A 185 -10.68 -12.21 7.78
C ARG A 185 -10.01 -11.13 8.61
N GLU A 186 -10.68 -10.01 8.84
CA GLU A 186 -10.20 -8.90 9.66
C GLU A 186 -9.92 -9.35 11.10
N ILE A 187 -8.70 -9.09 11.56
CA ILE A 187 -8.27 -9.32 12.95
C ILE A 187 -8.31 -8.01 13.73
N ALA A 188 -7.84 -6.92 13.12
CA ALA A 188 -7.71 -5.61 13.75
C ALA A 188 -7.58 -4.52 12.69
N ASN A 189 -8.00 -3.31 13.07
CA ASN A 189 -7.69 -2.09 12.32
C ASN A 189 -6.72 -1.21 13.13
N ILE A 190 -5.69 -0.68 12.48
CA ILE A 190 -4.84 0.37 13.04
C ILE A 190 -5.27 1.69 12.40
N ARG A 191 -5.77 2.64 13.20
CA ARG A 191 -6.31 3.94 12.74
C ARG A 191 -6.27 4.96 13.86
N ASP A 192 -6.54 6.22 13.54
CA ASP A 192 -6.71 7.25 14.58
C ASP A 192 -8.05 7.06 15.29
N LEU A 193 -7.99 6.60 16.54
CA LEU A 193 -9.17 6.35 17.36
C LEU A 193 -9.86 7.63 17.84
N HIS A 194 -9.17 8.78 17.82
CA HIS A 194 -9.72 10.07 18.25
C HIS A 194 -10.36 10.83 17.08
N ALA A 195 -9.79 10.74 15.88
CA ALA A 195 -10.40 11.32 14.68
C ALA A 195 -11.64 10.53 14.21
N SER A 196 -11.70 9.22 14.50
CA SER A 196 -12.78 8.34 14.06
C SER A 196 -14.09 8.47 14.86
N HIS A 197 -14.18 9.37 15.85
CA HIS A 197 -15.34 9.45 16.75
C HIS A 197 -16.67 9.81 16.05
N ASN A 198 -16.65 10.31 14.81
CA ASN A 198 -17.86 10.81 14.13
C ASN A 198 -18.28 10.05 12.86
N LEU A 199 -17.48 9.12 12.33
CA LEU A 199 -17.72 8.51 11.00
C LEU A 199 -17.53 6.97 10.95
N GLY A 200 -17.18 6.33 12.07
CA GLY A 200 -17.04 4.87 12.11
C GLY A 200 -17.13 4.24 13.49
N HIS A 201 -17.71 3.05 13.59
CA HIS A 201 -17.76 2.32 14.86
C HIS A 201 -16.36 1.85 15.28
N VAL A 202 -15.87 2.32 16.44
CA VAL A 202 -14.60 1.87 17.03
C VAL A 202 -14.83 0.61 17.86
N ASP A 203 -14.25 -0.52 17.42
CA ASP A 203 -14.23 -1.73 18.23
C ASP A 203 -12.99 -1.73 19.12
N LYS A 204 -13.15 -1.23 20.35
CA LYS A 204 -12.08 -1.14 21.36
C LYS A 204 -11.43 -2.49 21.69
N ARG A 205 -12.01 -3.63 21.29
CA ARG A 205 -11.43 -4.96 21.54
C ARG A 205 -10.35 -5.32 20.52
N LYS A 206 -10.45 -4.80 19.30
CA LYS A 206 -9.54 -5.14 18.19
C LYS A 206 -8.83 -3.94 17.56
N ASP A 207 -9.42 -2.76 17.64
CA ASP A 207 -8.84 -1.56 17.03
C ASP A 207 -7.64 -1.06 17.84
N LEU A 208 -6.60 -0.68 17.10
CA LEU A 208 -5.33 -0.24 17.62
C LEU A 208 -5.11 1.23 17.27
N ASP A 209 -4.58 1.99 18.24
CA ASP A 209 -4.33 3.42 18.11
C ASP A 209 -3.06 3.68 17.29
N SER A 210 -3.23 4.22 16.08
CA SER A 210 -2.11 4.49 15.16
C SER A 210 -1.05 5.43 15.71
N LYS A 211 -1.40 6.24 16.72
CA LYS A 211 -0.49 7.14 17.46
C LYS A 211 0.39 6.42 18.48
N LYS A 212 0.17 5.12 18.67
CA LYS A 212 0.86 4.26 19.66
C LYS A 212 1.50 3.03 19.03
N VAL A 213 0.91 2.48 17.96
CA VAL A 213 1.51 1.33 17.27
C VAL A 213 2.68 1.78 16.41
N ARG A 214 3.84 1.16 16.60
CA ARG A 214 5.01 1.33 15.73
C ARG A 214 5.12 0.17 14.75
N LEU A 215 5.89 0.33 13.68
CA LEU A 215 6.15 -0.78 12.73
C LEU A 215 6.79 -1.99 13.42
N LEU A 216 7.70 -1.75 14.38
CA LEU A 216 8.32 -2.82 15.16
C LEU A 216 7.31 -3.63 15.99
N ASP A 217 6.18 -3.04 16.38
CA ASP A 217 5.15 -3.76 17.14
C ASP A 217 4.40 -4.78 16.27
N VAL A 218 4.54 -4.72 14.94
CA VAL A 218 3.96 -5.68 14.00
C VAL A 218 5.03 -6.58 13.37
N TRP A 219 6.11 -5.99 12.83
CA TRP A 219 7.13 -6.72 12.05
C TRP A 219 8.43 -7.01 12.80
N GLY A 220 8.59 -6.49 14.02
CA GLY A 220 9.82 -6.63 14.80
C GLY A 220 10.19 -8.08 15.08
N ALA A 221 11.49 -8.36 15.22
CA ALA A 221 12.00 -9.72 15.41
C ALA A 221 11.50 -10.39 16.70
N HIS A 222 11.13 -9.60 17.72
CA HIS A 222 10.52 -10.09 18.96
C HIS A 222 9.07 -10.55 18.79
N GLN A 223 8.42 -10.19 17.68
CA GLN A 223 7.06 -10.63 17.40
C GLN A 223 7.03 -12.09 16.93
N ARG A 224 5.92 -12.75 17.26
CA ARG A 224 5.66 -14.11 16.76
C ARG A 224 5.43 -14.08 15.25
N ASP A 225 5.83 -15.13 14.56
CA ASP A 225 5.59 -15.30 13.12
C ASP A 225 4.13 -15.10 12.71
N ALA A 226 3.19 -15.55 13.57
CA ALA A 226 1.76 -15.38 13.35
C ALA A 226 1.30 -13.91 13.31
N VAL A 227 2.07 -12.97 13.87
CA VAL A 227 1.85 -11.52 13.80
C VAL A 227 2.61 -10.92 12.62
N ARG A 228 3.90 -11.27 12.49
CA ARG A 228 4.80 -10.71 11.45
C ARG A 228 4.33 -11.01 10.03
N LYS A 229 3.62 -12.12 9.83
CA LYS A 229 3.15 -12.60 8.52
C LYS A 229 1.69 -12.25 8.23
N LEU A 230 1.03 -11.45 9.06
CA LEU A 230 -0.34 -11.02 8.79
C LEU A 230 -0.38 -10.18 7.50
N PRO A 231 -1.25 -10.53 6.52
CA PRO A 231 -1.57 -9.62 5.44
C PRO A 231 -2.03 -8.28 5.98
N MET A 232 -1.47 -7.20 5.42
CA MET A 232 -1.79 -5.83 5.79
C MET A 232 -2.29 -5.10 4.55
N PHE A 233 -3.39 -4.37 4.74
CA PHE A 233 -3.94 -3.51 3.71
C PHE A 233 -4.08 -2.10 4.25
N TYR A 234 -3.77 -1.11 3.42
CA TYR A 234 -4.02 0.30 3.69
C TYR A 234 -5.24 0.74 2.88
N THR A 235 -6.28 1.23 3.55
CA THR A 235 -7.47 1.80 2.90
C THR A 235 -7.49 3.28 3.15
N TYR A 236 -7.42 4.07 2.08
CA TYR A 236 -7.67 5.51 2.11
C TYR A 236 -9.11 5.77 1.67
N ASP A 237 -9.74 6.74 2.32
CA ASP A 237 -11.17 7.04 2.19
C ASP A 237 -12.13 5.83 2.34
N PRO A 238 -12.10 5.10 3.46
CA PRO A 238 -12.88 3.89 3.65
C PRO A 238 -14.41 4.10 3.74
N TYR A 239 -14.89 5.35 3.73
CA TYR A 239 -16.32 5.68 3.84
C TYR A 239 -16.85 6.55 2.69
N GLY A 240 -15.97 7.04 1.81
CA GLY A 240 -16.30 7.58 0.48
C GLY A 240 -15.91 6.55 -0.58
N ASP A 241 -14.88 6.88 -1.37
CA ASP A 241 -14.36 6.02 -2.44
C ASP A 241 -13.13 5.24 -1.96
N PRO A 242 -13.27 3.97 -1.57
CA PRO A 242 -12.22 3.27 -0.86
C PRO A 242 -11.07 2.87 -1.79
N TRP A 243 -9.93 3.52 -1.60
CA TRP A 243 -8.68 3.17 -2.28
C TRP A 243 -7.92 2.11 -1.49
N PHE A 244 -7.98 0.87 -1.96
CA PHE A 244 -7.32 -0.26 -1.31
C PHE A 244 -5.88 -0.43 -1.77
N HIS A 245 -4.98 -0.64 -0.82
CA HIS A 245 -3.59 -0.95 -1.10
C HIS A 245 -3.17 -2.17 -0.31
N ARG A 246 -2.33 -2.99 -0.93
CA ARG A 246 -1.61 -4.03 -0.22
C ARG A 246 -0.28 -3.49 0.27
N VAL A 247 -0.02 -3.65 1.57
CA VAL A 247 1.27 -3.33 2.19
C VAL A 247 2.03 -4.62 2.39
N THR A 248 3.19 -4.73 1.75
CA THR A 248 4.06 -5.91 1.80
C THR A 248 5.36 -5.56 2.50
N PHE A 249 5.63 -6.22 3.62
CA PHE A 249 6.93 -6.15 4.30
C PHE A 249 7.97 -6.93 3.48
N LEU A 250 9.00 -6.24 3.00
CA LEU A 250 10.06 -6.84 2.19
C LEU A 250 11.22 -7.35 3.05
N GLY A 251 11.43 -6.73 4.21
CA GLY A 251 12.48 -7.15 5.14
C GLY A 251 13.03 -6.02 5.98
N VAL A 252 14.01 -6.38 6.79
CA VAL A 252 14.86 -5.43 7.51
C VAL A 252 15.93 -4.93 6.55
N ALA A 253 16.12 -3.62 6.48
CA ALA A 253 17.19 -3.01 5.70
C ALA A 253 18.55 -3.35 6.31
N GLU A 254 19.58 -3.41 5.46
CA GLU A 254 20.95 -3.64 5.91
C GLU A 254 21.41 -2.52 6.85
N GLU A 255 22.19 -2.88 7.87
CA GLU A 255 22.69 -1.89 8.82
C GLU A 255 23.62 -0.90 8.11
N GLY A 256 23.34 0.40 8.28
CA GLY A 256 24.12 1.46 7.64
C GLY A 256 23.81 1.70 6.16
N LEU A 257 22.78 1.04 5.59
CA LEU A 257 22.30 1.37 4.24
C LEU A 257 21.90 2.84 4.15
N MET A 258 22.49 3.58 3.21
CA MET A 258 22.19 4.98 2.96
C MET A 258 21.38 5.14 1.67
N ALA A 259 20.57 6.20 1.61
CA ALA A 259 19.79 6.53 0.41
C ALA A 259 20.68 6.68 -0.85
N SER A 260 21.89 7.24 -0.69
CA SER A 260 22.86 7.38 -1.77
C SER A 260 23.33 6.05 -2.37
N ASP A 261 23.38 4.98 -1.56
CA ASP A 261 23.77 3.65 -2.02
C ASP A 261 22.70 3.06 -2.96
N MET A 262 21.47 3.56 -2.84
CA MET A 262 20.32 3.22 -3.69
C MET A 262 20.09 4.24 -4.81
N GLY A 263 21.01 5.21 -5.00
CA GLY A 263 20.87 6.27 -5.99
C GLY A 263 19.77 7.30 -5.67
N VAL A 264 19.38 7.43 -4.40
CA VAL A 264 18.34 8.37 -3.95
C VAL A 264 18.97 9.61 -3.34
N GLU A 265 18.61 10.78 -3.87
CA GLU A 265 18.96 12.07 -3.29
C GLU A 265 17.94 12.47 -2.19
N LEU A 266 18.46 12.93 -1.04
CA LEU A 266 17.64 13.37 0.09
C LEU A 266 17.65 14.89 0.20
N PHE A 267 16.49 15.46 0.51
CA PHE A 267 16.28 16.92 0.54
C PHE A 267 16.46 17.53 1.94
N LYS A 268 16.64 16.69 2.97
CA LYS A 268 16.87 17.12 4.35
C LYS A 268 17.90 16.23 5.03
N LYS A 269 18.86 16.86 5.72
CA LYS A 269 19.82 16.13 6.56
C LYS A 269 19.07 15.37 7.66
N GLY A 270 19.32 14.07 7.75
CA GLY A 270 18.68 13.20 8.72
C GLY A 270 17.26 12.73 8.33
N GLN A 271 16.86 12.90 7.07
CA GLN A 271 15.65 12.28 6.53
C GLN A 271 15.74 10.75 6.66
N GLN A 272 14.85 10.15 7.44
CA GLN A 272 14.83 8.71 7.73
C GLN A 272 13.82 7.93 6.89
N VAL A 273 12.85 8.64 6.30
CA VAL A 273 11.83 8.08 5.43
C VAL A 273 12.12 8.53 4.00
N TRP A 274 12.25 7.57 3.10
CA TRP A 274 12.55 7.84 1.70
C TRP A 274 12.00 6.75 0.78
N CYS A 275 11.74 7.12 -0.46
CA CYS A 275 11.30 6.27 -1.55
C CYS A 275 12.49 5.94 -2.43
N PHE A 276 12.62 4.69 -2.87
CA PHE A 276 13.73 4.25 -3.72
C PHE A 276 13.30 3.55 -5.00
N GLY A 277 12.00 3.57 -5.28
CA GLY A 277 11.46 2.99 -6.49
C GLY A 277 9.95 2.88 -6.45
N GLY A 278 9.38 2.52 -7.58
CA GLY A 278 7.94 2.47 -7.77
C GLY A 278 7.60 2.46 -9.25
N SER A 279 6.31 2.47 -9.53
CA SER A 279 5.77 2.56 -10.88
C SER A 279 4.36 3.15 -10.82
N GLY A 280 3.89 3.68 -11.95
CA GLY A 280 2.56 4.26 -12.11
C GLY A 280 2.38 5.60 -11.40
N ALA A 281 1.75 6.54 -12.10
CA ALA A 281 1.27 7.76 -11.48
C ALA A 281 0.23 7.44 -10.38
N PRO A 282 0.19 8.22 -9.30
CA PRO A 282 -0.89 8.07 -8.33
C PRO A 282 -2.24 8.42 -8.96
N VAL A 283 -3.30 7.77 -8.49
CA VAL A 283 -4.66 8.13 -8.90
C VAL A 283 -4.97 9.53 -8.36
N PRO A 284 -5.42 10.48 -9.20
CA PRO A 284 -5.82 11.79 -8.73
C PRO A 284 -6.99 11.67 -7.75
N LYS A 285 -7.16 12.66 -6.88
CA LYS A 285 -8.25 12.66 -5.89
C LYS A 285 -9.57 12.99 -6.56
N ASP A 286 -10.64 12.41 -6.03
CA ASP A 286 -12.02 12.82 -6.30
C ASP A 286 -12.38 12.86 -7.80
N VAL A 287 -11.78 11.97 -8.60
CA VAL A 287 -12.09 11.87 -10.03
C VAL A 287 -13.11 10.76 -10.25
N ASP A 288 -14.27 11.13 -10.80
CA ASP A 288 -15.22 10.23 -11.46
C ASP A 288 -14.63 9.58 -12.75
N LEU A 289 -13.35 9.83 -13.02
CA LEU A 289 -12.60 9.46 -14.22
C LEU A 289 -11.71 8.24 -13.98
N GLU A 290 -12.15 7.29 -13.14
CA GLU A 290 -11.43 6.01 -12.95
C GLU A 290 -11.12 5.34 -14.29
N ASP A 291 -12.06 5.39 -15.24
CA ASP A 291 -11.91 4.74 -16.54
C ASP A 291 -10.91 5.50 -17.43
N GLU A 292 -10.93 6.83 -17.46
CA GLU A 292 -9.94 7.63 -18.20
C GLU A 292 -8.52 7.46 -17.60
N PHE A 293 -8.42 7.39 -16.27
CA PHE A 293 -7.15 7.11 -15.61
C PHE A 293 -6.65 5.68 -15.89
N ARG A 294 -7.54 4.69 -15.98
CA ARG A 294 -7.14 3.31 -16.34
C ARG A 294 -6.53 3.24 -17.74
N GLU A 295 -7.04 4.06 -18.66
CA GLU A 295 -6.57 4.12 -20.06
C GLU A 295 -5.30 4.96 -20.23
N GLU A 296 -5.14 6.07 -19.49
CA GLU A 296 -4.06 7.04 -19.71
C GLU A 296 -3.09 7.20 -18.53
N GLY A 297 -3.25 6.43 -17.45
CA GLY A 297 -2.44 6.57 -16.23
C GLY A 297 -0.95 6.28 -16.42
N ASP A 298 -0.57 5.62 -17.51
CA ASP A 298 0.82 5.42 -17.95
C ASP A 298 1.44 6.67 -18.58
N ARG A 299 0.63 7.64 -19.02
CA ARG A 299 1.07 8.93 -19.56
C ARG A 299 1.36 9.96 -18.49
N LEU A 300 0.86 9.76 -17.28
CA LEU A 300 1.07 10.67 -16.16
C LEU A 300 2.48 10.47 -15.57
N GLU A 301 3.20 11.57 -15.40
CA GLU A 301 4.55 11.57 -14.88
C GLU A 301 4.56 11.27 -13.37
N TRP A 302 5.45 10.36 -12.98
CA TRP A 302 5.77 10.07 -11.59
C TRP A 302 7.28 10.06 -11.41
N ASP A 303 7.76 10.74 -10.38
CA ASP A 303 9.18 10.87 -10.08
C ASP A 303 9.46 10.55 -8.61
N VAL A 304 10.49 9.72 -8.39
CA VAL A 304 11.00 9.36 -7.07
C VAL A 304 11.61 10.58 -6.36
N GLU A 305 12.21 11.53 -7.09
CA GLU A 305 12.77 12.75 -6.53
C GLU A 305 11.67 13.63 -5.93
N MET A 306 10.58 13.87 -6.68
CA MET A 306 9.42 14.62 -6.19
C MET A 306 8.81 13.98 -4.93
N VAL A 307 8.69 12.65 -4.91
CA VAL A 307 8.20 11.94 -3.72
C VAL A 307 9.13 12.16 -2.53
N ASN A 308 10.45 12.06 -2.73
CA ASN A 308 11.42 12.25 -1.64
C ASN A 308 11.49 13.70 -1.13
N GLU A 309 11.21 14.67 -2.01
CA GLU A 309 11.03 16.07 -1.64
C GLU A 309 9.87 16.23 -0.65
N GLU A 310 8.73 15.57 -0.86
CA GLU A 310 7.61 15.61 0.09
C GLU A 310 7.91 14.82 1.37
N LEU A 311 8.53 13.64 1.26
CA LEU A 311 8.83 12.78 2.42
C LEU A 311 9.79 13.44 3.43
N ARG A 312 10.51 14.51 3.08
CA ARG A 312 11.38 15.26 3.99
C ARG A 312 10.63 15.88 5.18
N PHE A 313 9.31 16.06 5.04
CA PHE A 313 8.45 16.64 6.07
C PHE A 313 7.99 15.62 7.10
N ILE A 314 8.23 14.32 6.89
CA ILE A 314 7.94 13.30 7.90
C ILE A 314 8.95 13.38 9.04
N GLU A 315 8.47 13.77 10.21
CA GLU A 315 9.26 13.79 11.44
C GLU A 315 9.08 12.47 12.19
N VAL A 316 10.18 11.78 12.51
CA VAL A 316 10.12 10.49 13.22
C VAL A 316 10.25 10.76 14.71
N GLU A 317 9.18 10.54 15.47
CA GLU A 317 9.20 10.73 16.90
C GLU A 317 9.97 9.59 17.57
N GLN A 318 11.05 9.91 18.28
CA GLN A 318 11.75 8.94 19.14
C GLN A 318 11.06 8.92 20.50
N ARG A 319 10.02 8.09 20.65
CA ARG A 319 9.37 7.81 21.95
C ARG A 319 9.98 6.61 22.64
#